data_AF-A0A354XHF5-F1
#
_entry.id   AF-A0A354XHF5-F1
#
_cell.length_a   1.000
_cell.length_b   1.000
_cell.length_c   1.000
_cell.angle_alpha   90.00
_cell.angle_beta   90.00
_cell.angle_gamma   90.00
#
_symmetry.space_group_name_H-M   'P 1'
#
loop_
_entity.id
_entity.type
_entity.pdbx_description
1 polymer ?
#
loop_
_entity_poly.entity_id
_entity_poly.type
_entity_poly.pdbx_seq_one_letter_code
_entity_poly.pdbx_strand_id
1 'polypeptide(L)'
;EGQALWRLSLPPHTPALELAVDESDIFYDWGGSQRWVKTALLADTLRDECQKAGGHATCYTPHAQGGAESPFTPLNAVVEKYHRNLKAELDAHGIFNPGRLYAAF
;
A
#
# COMPACT_ATOMS: atom_id res chain seq x y z
N GLU A 1 -13.61 -14.70 -6.99
CA GLU A 1 -13.83 -13.29 -7.36
C GLU A 1 -13.99 -12.47 -6.08
N GLY A 2 -13.69 -11.16 -6.09
CA GLY A 2 -13.78 -10.32 -4.88
C GLY A 2 -12.53 -10.30 -3.99
N GLN A 3 -11.39 -10.83 -4.45
CA GLN A 3 -10.10 -10.71 -3.76
C GLN A 3 -9.19 -9.76 -4.53
N ALA A 4 -8.58 -8.81 -3.83
CA ALA A 4 -7.58 -7.90 -4.37
C ALA A 4 -6.17 -8.44 -4.11
N LEU A 5 -5.25 -8.14 -5.02
CA LEU A 5 -3.82 -8.41 -4.88
C LEU A 5 -3.15 -7.27 -4.15
N TRP A 6 -2.39 -7.61 -3.12
CA TRP A 6 -1.67 -6.68 -2.26
C TRP A 6 -0.20 -7.04 -2.19
N ARG A 7 0.63 -6.01 -2.05
CA ARG A 7 2.05 -6.11 -1.74
C ARG A 7 2.31 -5.48 -0.39
N LEU A 8 2.78 -6.28 0.55
CA LEU A 8 3.19 -5.87 1.88
C LEU A 8 4.71 -5.70 1.87
N SER A 9 5.18 -4.50 2.15
CA SER A 9 6.61 -4.17 2.28
C SER A 9 6.93 -4.04 3.76
N LEU A 10 7.80 -4.90 4.28
CA LEU A 10 8.07 -5.07 5.70
C LEU A 10 9.57 -5.00 5.97
N PRO A 11 10.00 -4.65 7.21
CA PRO A 11 11.39 -4.80 7.60
C PRO A 11 11.90 -6.24 7.44
N PRO A 12 13.21 -6.44 7.20
CA PRO A 12 13.80 -7.78 7.22
C PRO A 12 13.49 -8.52 8.52
N HIS A 13 13.33 -9.84 8.44
CA HIS A 13 13.02 -10.71 9.59
C HIS A 13 11.72 -10.39 10.34
N THR A 14 10.80 -9.63 9.73
CA THR A 14 9.45 -9.47 10.29
C THR A 14 8.78 -10.85 10.43
N PRO A 15 8.18 -11.20 11.58
CA PRO A 15 7.42 -12.45 11.75
C PRO A 15 6.19 -12.53 10.83
N ALA A 16 5.47 -13.65 10.86
CA ALA A 16 4.14 -13.73 10.27
C ALA A 16 3.24 -12.61 10.86
N LEU A 17 2.47 -11.93 10.00
CA LEU A 17 1.52 -10.92 10.47
C LEU A 17 0.23 -11.61 10.94
N GLU A 18 -0.49 -10.98 11.85
CA GLU A 18 -1.79 -11.48 12.35
C GLU A 18 -2.91 -11.18 11.33
N LEU A 19 -2.77 -11.73 10.13
CA LEU A 19 -3.75 -11.63 9.05
C LEU A 19 -4.55 -12.93 8.97
N ALA A 20 -5.88 -12.81 8.84
CA ALA A 20 -6.76 -13.94 8.57
C ALA A 20 -6.65 -14.37 7.09
N VAL A 21 -5.45 -14.80 6.69
CA VAL A 21 -5.09 -15.27 5.35
C VAL A 21 -4.32 -16.59 5.52
N ASP A 22 -4.61 -17.57 4.67
CA ASP A 22 -3.87 -18.82 4.66
C ASP A 22 -2.44 -18.58 4.18
N GLU A 23 -1.46 -19.24 4.80
CA GLU A 23 -0.04 -19.09 4.43
C GLU A 23 0.22 -19.47 2.96
N SER A 24 -0.56 -20.39 2.39
CA SER A 24 -0.47 -20.78 0.97
C SER A 24 -0.95 -19.70 -0.01
N ASP A 25 -1.73 -18.72 0.46
CA ASP A 25 -2.15 -17.54 -0.30
C ASP A 25 -1.13 -16.39 -0.19
N ILE A 26 0.01 -16.61 0.47
CA ILE A 26 1.10 -15.64 0.63
C ILE A 26 2.32 -16.08 -0.17
N PHE A 27 2.73 -15.23 -1.12
CA PHE A 27 3.99 -15.41 -1.84
C PHE A 27 5.07 -14.48 -1.27
N TYR A 28 6.17 -15.07 -0.81
CA TYR A 28 7.31 -14.33 -0.25
C TYR A 28 8.36 -14.01 -1.31
N ASP A 29 8.80 -12.77 -1.35
CA ASP A 29 9.83 -12.24 -2.24
C ASP A 29 10.82 -11.37 -1.43
N TRP A 30 11.94 -10.98 -2.06
CA TRP A 30 12.95 -10.07 -1.51
C TRP A 30 13.43 -10.47 -0.11
N GLY A 31 13.77 -11.75 0.06
CA GLY A 31 14.20 -12.31 1.35
C GLY A 31 13.13 -12.25 2.44
N GLY A 32 11.85 -12.25 2.06
CA GLY A 32 10.69 -12.21 2.98
C GLY A 32 10.26 -10.80 3.39
N SER A 33 10.97 -9.77 2.93
CA SER A 33 10.62 -8.36 3.18
C SER A 33 9.51 -7.86 2.25
N GLN A 34 9.19 -8.61 1.20
CA GLN A 34 8.04 -8.36 0.35
C GLN A 34 7.12 -9.58 0.37
N ARG A 35 5.85 -9.37 0.74
CA ARG A 35 4.83 -10.43 0.75
C ARG A 35 3.69 -10.06 -0.17
N TRP A 36 3.39 -10.92 -1.12
CA TRP A 36 2.28 -10.77 -2.04
C TRP A 36 1.11 -11.59 -1.51
N VAL A 37 -0.04 -10.93 -1.31
CA VAL A 37 -1.21 -11.53 -0.68
C VAL A 37 -2.43 -11.27 -1.55
N LYS A 38 -3.17 -12.32 -1.89
CA LYS A 38 -4.46 -12.19 -2.58
C LYS A 38 -5.58 -12.42 -1.58
N THR A 39 -6.34 -11.39 -1.25
CA THR A 39 -7.30 -11.46 -0.14
C THR A 39 -8.52 -10.56 -0.33
N ALA A 40 -9.60 -10.89 0.38
CA ALA A 40 -10.82 -10.08 0.51
C ALA A 40 -10.82 -9.22 1.79
N LEU A 41 -9.73 -9.24 2.57
CA LEU A 41 -9.58 -8.38 3.74
C LEU A 41 -9.67 -6.90 3.35
N LEU A 42 -10.18 -6.10 4.28
CA LEU A 42 -10.27 -4.65 4.11
C LEU A 42 -8.87 -4.04 4.01
N ALA A 43 -8.76 -2.98 3.21
CA ALA A 43 -7.50 -2.26 3.01
C ALA A 43 -6.88 -1.81 4.34
N ASP A 44 -7.70 -1.32 5.26
CA ASP A 44 -7.23 -0.81 6.55
C ASP A 44 -6.72 -1.93 7.46
N THR A 45 -7.31 -3.13 7.42
CA THR A 45 -6.78 -4.30 8.12
C THR A 45 -5.34 -4.61 7.69
N LEU A 46 -5.06 -4.61 6.39
CA LEU A 46 -3.72 -4.87 5.87
C LEU A 46 -2.72 -3.77 6.23
N ARG A 47 -3.17 -2.51 6.16
CA ARG A 47 -2.34 -1.35 6.48
C ARG A 47 -1.99 -1.28 7.96
N ASP A 48 -2.96 -1.52 8.83
CA ASP A 48 -2.77 -1.50 10.29
C ASP A 48 -1.78 -2.58 10.72
N GLU A 49 -1.91 -3.81 10.21
CA GLU A 49 -0.97 -4.89 10.52
C GLU A 49 0.44 -4.61 9.99
N CYS A 50 0.54 -4.08 8.76
CA CYS A 50 1.83 -3.65 8.24
C CYS A 50 2.44 -2.53 9.08
N GLN A 51 1.64 -1.54 9.49
CA GLN A 51 2.10 -0.39 10.27
C GLN A 51 2.62 -0.81 11.65
N LYS A 52 1.94 -1.76 12.33
CA LYS A 52 2.41 -2.34 13.59
C LYS A 52 3.81 -2.95 13.45
N ALA A 53 4.10 -3.54 12.29
CA ALA A 53 5.40 -4.10 11.95
C ALA A 53 6.39 -3.08 11.34
N GLY A 54 6.03 -1.80 11.23
CA GLY A 54 6.88 -0.77 10.62
C GLY A 54 6.95 -0.82 9.08
N GLY A 55 5.95 -1.41 8.43
CA GLY A 55 5.85 -1.55 6.98
C GLY A 55 4.60 -0.90 6.37
N HIS A 56 4.35 -1.19 5.09
CA HIS A 56 3.27 -0.62 4.30
C HIS A 56 2.60 -1.64 3.38
N ALA A 57 1.31 -1.44 3.10
CA ALA A 57 0.53 -2.24 2.17
C ALA A 57 0.15 -1.42 0.92
N THR A 58 0.37 -1.98 -0.27
CA THR A 58 -0.01 -1.39 -1.57
C THR A 58 -0.95 -2.33 -2.33
N CYS A 59 -2.11 -1.85 -2.73
CA CYS A 59 -3.04 -2.58 -3.59
C CYS A 59 -2.59 -2.50 -5.04
N TYR A 60 -2.53 -3.65 -5.71
CA TYR A 60 -2.17 -3.77 -7.12
C TYR A 60 -3.38 -4.05 -8.02
N THR A 61 -4.49 -4.49 -7.45
CA THR A 61 -5.75 -4.59 -8.19
C THR A 61 -6.33 -3.18 -8.41
N PRO A 62 -6.66 -2.78 -9.65
CA PRO A 62 -7.32 -1.51 -9.91
C PRO A 62 -8.67 -1.39 -9.19
N HIS A 63 -9.03 -0.19 -8.73
CA HIS A 63 -10.32 0.05 -8.07
C HIS A 63 -11.51 -0.40 -8.94
N ALA A 64 -11.48 -0.10 -10.24
CA ALA A 64 -12.49 -0.54 -11.21
C ALA A 64 -12.63 -2.07 -11.34
N GLN A 65 -11.67 -2.83 -10.82
CA GLN A 65 -11.67 -4.30 -10.79
C GLN A 65 -11.85 -4.85 -9.36
N GLY A 66 -12.36 -4.03 -8.43
CA GLY A 66 -12.60 -4.42 -7.04
C GLY A 66 -11.40 -4.22 -6.11
N GLY A 67 -10.39 -3.45 -6.52
CA GLY A 67 -9.30 -3.02 -5.65
C GLY A 67 -9.69 -1.89 -4.69
N ALA A 68 -8.77 -1.55 -3.78
CA ALA A 68 -8.96 -0.42 -2.87
C ALA A 68 -9.07 0.91 -3.65
N GLU A 69 -9.90 1.83 -3.14
CA GLU A 69 -10.08 3.17 -3.71
C GLU A 69 -8.75 3.92 -3.82
N SER A 70 -7.98 3.94 -2.73
CA SER A 70 -6.59 4.40 -2.73
C SER A 70 -5.66 3.19 -2.70
N PRO A 71 -4.73 3.03 -3.66
CA PRO A 71 -3.86 1.86 -3.71
C PRO A 71 -2.73 1.91 -2.67
N PHE A 72 -2.24 3.10 -2.31
CA PHE A 72 -1.11 3.24 -1.38
C PHE A 72 -1.56 3.28 0.09
N THR A 73 -0.63 3.00 1.00
CA THR A 73 -0.80 3.33 2.42
C THR A 73 -0.76 4.86 2.56
N PRO A 74 -1.71 5.48 3.29
CA PRO A 74 -1.69 6.92 3.52
C PRO A 74 -0.36 7.39 4.12
N LEU A 75 0.13 8.54 3.66
CA LEU A 75 1.28 9.19 4.29
C LEU A 75 0.89 9.73 5.66
N ASN A 76 1.85 9.76 6.58
CA ASN A 76 1.68 10.60 7.76
C ASN A 76 1.63 12.08 7.32
N ALA A 77 0.90 12.89 8.08
CA ALA A 77 0.60 14.28 7.71
C ALA A 77 1.86 15.14 7.49
N VAL A 78 2.97 14.84 8.18
CA VAL A 78 4.23 15.58 8.04
C VAL A 78 4.90 15.27 6.71
N VAL A 79 5.02 13.99 6.35
CA VAL A 79 5.59 13.56 5.06
C VAL A 79 4.71 14.02 3.90
N GLU A 80 3.39 13.93 4.06
CA GLU A 80 2.42 14.41 3.08
C GLU A 80 2.60 15.90 2.77
N LYS A 81 2.80 16.73 3.80
CA LYS A 81 3.12 18.17 3.65
C LYS A 81 4.36 18.38 2.78
N TYR A 82 5.44 17.65 3.05
CA TYR A 82 6.68 17.80 2.27
C TYR A 82 6.53 17.29 0.84
N HIS A 83 5.79 16.19 0.63
CA HIS A 83 5.50 15.69 -0.71
C HIS A 83 4.70 16.71 -1.54
N ARG A 84 3.68 17.36 -0.95
CA ARG A 84 2.95 18.45 -1.64
C ARG A 84 3.85 19.60 -2.02
N ASN A 85 4.67 20.08 -1.08
CA ASN A 85 5.58 21.20 -1.34
C ASN A 85 6.55 20.85 -2.47
N LEU A 86 7.12 19.64 -2.46
CA LEU A 86 8.01 19.19 -3.52
C LEU A 86 7.29 19.08 -4.87
N LYS A 87 6.05 18.58 -4.90
CA LYS A 87 5.24 18.50 -6.12
C LYS A 87 4.92 19.88 -6.68
N ALA A 88 4.64 20.87 -5.83
CA ALA A 88 4.36 22.25 -6.26
C ALA A 88 5.59 22.91 -6.91
N GLU A 89 6.80 22.65 -6.39
CA GLU A 89 8.05 23.16 -6.97
C GLU A 89 8.42 22.46 -8.30
N LEU A 90 8.22 21.14 -8.38
CA LEU A 90 8.62 20.36 -9.56
C LEU A 90 7.58 20.36 -10.69
N ASP A 91 6.31 20.58 -10.37
CA ASP A 91 5.19 20.55 -11.32
C ASP A 91 4.14 21.60 -10.94
N ALA A 92 4.55 22.86 -11.02
CA ALA A 92 3.72 24.03 -10.69
C ALA A 92 2.40 24.10 -11.49
N HIS A 93 2.35 23.45 -12.66
CA HIS A 93 1.16 23.40 -13.51
C HIS A 93 0.34 22.11 -13.33
N GLY A 94 0.77 21.17 -12.50
CA GLY A 94 0.03 19.92 -12.22
C GLY A 94 -0.11 18.99 -13.42
N ILE A 95 0.82 19.02 -14.37
CA ILE A 95 0.74 18.25 -15.62
C ILE A 95 1.04 16.76 -15.37
N PHE A 96 1.93 16.45 -14.42
CA PHE A 96 2.42 15.09 -14.23
C PHE A 96 1.52 14.30 -13.29
N ASN A 97 0.73 13.40 -13.88
CA ASN A 97 -0.04 12.35 -13.20
C ASN A 97 -0.93 12.87 -12.04
N PRO A 98 -1.83 13.83 -12.28
CA PRO A 98 -2.70 14.37 -11.25
C PRO A 98 -3.52 13.26 -10.58
N GLY A 99 -3.59 13.26 -9.26
CA GLY A 99 -4.33 12.29 -8.46
C GLY A 99 -3.80 10.85 -8.45
N ARG A 100 -2.71 10.53 -9.15
CA ARG A 100 -2.26 9.13 -9.33
C ARG A 100 -1.67 8.51 -8.07
N LEU A 101 -0.86 9.26 -7.32
CA LEU A 101 -0.25 8.75 -6.08
C LEU A 101 -1.19 8.96 -4.89
N TYR A 102 -1.68 10.18 -4.72
CA TYR A 102 -2.65 10.54 -3.68
C TYR A 102 -3.64 11.51 -4.29
N ALA A 103 -4.92 11.40 -3.91
CA ALA A 103 -5.97 12.26 -4.45
C ALA A 103 -5.74 13.76 -4.17
N ALA A 104 -4.94 14.08 -3.14
CA ALA A 104 -4.58 15.45 -2.79
C ALA A 104 -3.46 16.05 -3.66
N PHE A 105 -2.90 15.32 -4.64
CA PHE A 105 -1.76 15.73 -5.47
C PHE A 105 -2.13 15.98 -6.94
#